data_AF-A0AAJ4PBW6-F1
#
_entry.id   AF-A0AAJ4PBW6-F1
#
_cell.length_a   1.000
_cell.length_b   1.000
_cell.length_c   1.000
_cell.angle_alpha   90.00
_cell.angle_beta   90.00
_cell.angle_gamma   90.00
#
_symmetry.space_group_name_H-M   'P 1'
#
loop_
_entity.id
_entity.type
_entity.pdbx_description
1 polymer ?
#
loop_
_entity_poly.entity_id
_entity_poly.type
_entity_poly.pdbx_seq_one_letter_code
_entity_poly.pdbx_strand_id
1 'polypeptide(L)'
;MEAYIKFWENTFNFKGRSNKTEFNMGFWPHILCIILVFTIGPMLGLPKLGFNLKKPLFEMLFDLNWQLYHLLIVVVFLIPLISLMMRRCNDLKIEGIHAMLIGFFPVCYTFYILLFAIMGQGLPGDVIWVEIIFYVILLLPFIYLVYMLFIFSLKQGNKY
;
A
#
# COMPACT_ATOMS: atom_id res chain seq x y z
N MET A 1 4.85 1.16 22.82
CA MET A 1 3.74 2.14 22.82
C MET A 1 4.24 3.53 22.38
N GLU A 2 5.25 4.10 23.04
CA GLU A 2 5.80 5.42 22.68
C GLU A 2 6.22 5.58 21.20
N ALA A 3 6.90 4.59 20.63
CA ALA A 3 7.30 4.63 19.22
C ALA A 3 6.11 4.62 18.25
N TYR A 4 4.98 4.00 18.64
CA TYR A 4 3.76 4.00 17.85
C TYR A 4 3.03 5.35 17.94
N ILE A 5 3.05 6.00 19.11
CA ILE A 5 2.51 7.36 19.28
C ILE A 5 3.32 8.34 18.43
N LYS A 6 4.66 8.28 18.49
CA LYS A 6 5.55 9.11 17.66
C LYS A 6 5.31 8.93 16.16
N PHE A 7 4.97 7.72 15.71
CA PHE A 7 4.59 7.47 14.32
C PHE A 7 3.38 8.32 13.90
N TRP A 8 2.34 8.37 14.73
CA TRP A 8 1.12 9.15 14.49
C TRP A 8 1.33 10.66 14.62
N GLU A 9 2.08 11.10 15.63
CA GLU A 9 2.42 12.53 15.80
C GLU A 9 3.14 13.09 14.58
N ASN A 10 3.94 12.24 13.92
CA ASN A 10 4.69 12.60 12.74
C ASN A 10 3.98 12.27 11.42
N THR A 11 2.67 11.99 11.40
CA THR A 11 1.95 11.64 10.15
C THR A 11 2.22 12.61 9.00
N PHE A 12 2.27 13.92 9.26
CA PHE A 12 2.54 14.93 8.22
C PHE A 12 4.00 15.43 8.18
N ASN A 13 4.90 14.81 8.93
CA ASN A 13 6.31 15.16 8.96
C ASN A 13 7.14 14.37 7.93
N PHE A 14 7.23 14.90 6.72
CA PHE A 14 7.97 14.28 5.60
C PHE A 14 9.47 14.59 5.59
N LYS A 15 9.93 15.58 6.36
CA LYS A 15 11.33 16.01 6.42
C LYS A 15 12.08 15.46 7.64
N GLY A 16 11.38 14.85 8.58
CA GLY A 16 11.95 14.31 9.81
C GLY A 16 12.81 13.06 9.59
N ARG A 17 13.12 12.39 10.70
CA ARG A 17 13.82 11.10 10.74
C ARG A 17 13.01 10.08 11.52
N SER A 18 13.13 8.81 11.14
CA SER A 18 12.50 7.68 11.84
C SER A 18 13.57 6.65 12.17
N ASN A 19 13.69 6.31 13.45
CA ASN A 19 14.56 5.22 13.86
C ASN A 19 13.94 3.86 13.50
N LYS A 20 14.72 2.78 13.67
CA LYS A 20 14.30 1.40 13.38
C LYS A 20 13.05 0.99 14.15
N THR A 21 12.94 1.39 15.41
CA THR A 21 11.83 0.99 16.30
C THR A 21 10.53 1.67 15.90
N GLU A 22 10.56 2.97 15.63
CA GLU A 22 9.44 3.74 15.09
C GLU A 22 8.99 3.17 13.74
N PHE A 23 9.96 2.85 12.86
CA PHE A 23 9.66 2.24 11.56
C PHE A 23 8.92 0.91 11.72
N ASN A 24 9.45 -0.02 12.49
CA ASN A 24 8.86 -1.36 12.62
C ASN A 24 7.52 -1.34 13.35
N MET A 25 7.35 -0.48 14.36
CA MET A 25 6.08 -0.36 15.08
C MET A 25 5.01 0.36 14.28
N GLY A 26 5.37 1.29 13.39
CA GLY A 26 4.43 1.93 12.47
C GLY A 26 4.10 1.02 11.29
N PHE A 27 5.12 0.57 10.55
CA PHE A 27 4.96 -0.04 9.23
C PHE A 27 4.27 -1.41 9.26
N TRP A 28 4.81 -2.38 10.01
CA TRP A 28 4.34 -3.77 9.95
C TRP A 28 2.90 -3.97 10.42
N PRO A 29 2.43 -3.37 11.53
CA PRO A 29 1.04 -3.48 11.94
C PRO A 29 0.07 -2.91 10.91
N HIS A 30 0.42 -1.79 10.26
CA HIS A 30 -0.45 -1.17 9.27
C HIS A 30 -0.49 -1.97 7.97
N ILE A 31 0.64 -2.51 7.51
CA ILE A 31 0.64 -3.44 6.37
C ILE A 31 -0.19 -4.68 6.68
N LEU A 32 -0.06 -5.24 7.90
CA LEU A 32 -0.89 -6.37 8.31
C LEU A 32 -2.39 -6.00 8.31
N CYS A 33 -2.76 -4.84 8.85
CA CYS A 33 -4.14 -4.36 8.81
C CYS A 33 -4.66 -4.21 7.37
N ILE A 34 -3.85 -3.64 6.47
CA ILE A 34 -4.20 -3.51 5.05
C ILE A 34 -4.42 -4.90 4.45
N ILE A 35 -3.49 -5.84 4.65
CA ILE A 35 -3.64 -7.21 4.14
C ILE A 35 -4.94 -7.82 4.69
N LEU A 36 -5.19 -7.76 6.00
CA LEU A 36 -6.39 -8.34 6.63
C LEU A 36 -7.69 -7.74 6.05
N VAL A 37 -7.77 -6.42 5.94
CA VAL A 37 -8.96 -5.73 5.39
C VAL A 37 -9.18 -6.09 3.93
N PHE A 38 -8.14 -6.08 3.11
CA PHE A 38 -8.25 -6.24 1.66
C PHE A 38 -8.27 -7.70 1.18
N THR A 39 -7.78 -8.66 1.98
CA THR A 39 -7.76 -10.09 1.61
C THR A 39 -8.80 -10.90 2.36
N ILE A 40 -8.85 -10.79 3.70
CA ILE A 40 -9.76 -11.58 4.53
C ILE A 40 -11.17 -11.00 4.50
N GLY A 41 -11.31 -9.68 4.49
CA GLY A 41 -12.62 -9.03 4.43
C GLY A 41 -13.51 -9.57 3.30
N PRO A 42 -13.02 -9.60 2.05
CA PRO A 42 -13.73 -10.24 0.94
C PRO A 42 -14.04 -11.74 1.12
N MET A 43 -13.18 -12.50 1.80
CA MET A 43 -13.42 -13.92 2.10
C MET A 43 -14.54 -14.10 3.12
N LEU A 44 -14.76 -13.12 3.99
CA LEU A 44 -15.85 -13.08 4.98
C LEU A 44 -17.16 -12.51 4.40
N GLY A 45 -17.25 -12.29 3.09
CA GLY A 45 -18.43 -11.78 2.42
C GLY A 45 -18.57 -10.25 2.44
N LEU A 46 -17.53 -9.51 2.87
CA LEU A 46 -17.54 -8.06 2.72
C LEU A 46 -17.44 -7.67 1.24
N PRO A 47 -18.12 -6.59 0.81
CA PRO A 47 -18.08 -6.17 -0.58
C PRO A 47 -16.64 -5.90 -1.03
N LYS A 48 -16.24 -6.53 -2.14
CA LYS A 48 -14.95 -6.29 -2.80
C LYS A 48 -14.94 -4.88 -3.39
N LEU A 49 -13.75 -4.29 -3.48
CA LEU A 49 -13.55 -3.04 -4.23
C LEU A 49 -13.91 -3.29 -5.71
N GLY A 50 -14.87 -2.56 -6.25
CA GLY A 50 -15.34 -2.72 -7.62
C GLY A 50 -16.86 -2.67 -7.75
N PHE A 51 -17.36 -2.19 -8.89
CA PHE A 51 -18.79 -2.10 -9.16
C PHE A 51 -19.27 -3.35 -9.87
N ASN A 52 -20.25 -4.04 -9.30
CA ASN A 52 -21.03 -5.00 -10.08
C ASN A 52 -22.20 -4.27 -10.73
N LEU A 53 -22.00 -3.82 -11.98
CA LEU A 53 -22.98 -3.08 -12.77
C LEU A 53 -24.28 -3.85 -13.05
N LYS A 54 -24.32 -5.16 -12.72
CA LYS A 54 -25.51 -6.00 -12.88
C LYS A 54 -26.43 -6.00 -11.65
N LYS A 55 -26.07 -5.29 -10.58
CA LYS A 55 -26.85 -5.24 -9.33
C LYS A 55 -27.96 -4.17 -9.39
N PRO A 56 -29.03 -4.34 -8.60
CA PRO A 56 -30.03 -3.28 -8.38
C PRO A 56 -29.40 -1.99 -7.85
N LEU A 57 -29.97 -0.83 -8.23
CA LEU A 57 -29.47 0.50 -7.85
C LEU A 57 -29.26 0.67 -6.34
N PHE A 58 -30.14 0.10 -5.52
CA PHE A 58 -30.04 0.15 -4.06
C PHE A 58 -28.83 -0.59 -3.51
N GLU A 59 -28.50 -1.77 -4.07
CA GLU A 59 -27.29 -2.51 -3.70
C GLU A 59 -26.04 -1.80 -4.21
N MET A 60 -26.10 -1.15 -5.38
CA MET A 60 -25.00 -0.30 -5.87
C MET A 60 -24.74 0.90 -4.95
N LEU A 61 -25.77 1.52 -4.36
CA LEU A 61 -25.63 2.59 -3.38
C LEU A 61 -24.97 2.11 -2.07
N PHE A 62 -25.32 0.91 -1.60
CA PHE A 62 -24.64 0.27 -0.46
C PHE A 62 -23.17 -0.04 -0.77
N ASP A 63 -22.89 -0.57 -1.96
CA ASP A 63 -21.52 -0.83 -2.42
C ASP A 63 -20.72 0.49 -2.54
N LEU A 64 -21.34 1.59 -2.97
CA LEU A 64 -20.68 2.90 -3.09
C LEU A 64 -20.22 3.45 -1.73
N ASN A 65 -21.08 3.36 -0.71
CA ASN A 65 -20.73 3.77 0.66
C ASN A 65 -19.56 2.93 1.19
N TRP A 66 -19.60 1.62 0.97
CA TRP A 66 -18.55 0.70 1.41
C TRP A 66 -17.21 0.96 0.71
N GLN A 67 -17.24 1.27 -0.59
CA GLN A 67 -16.06 1.66 -1.35
C GLN A 67 -15.47 2.99 -0.87
N LEU A 68 -16.32 3.95 -0.49
CA LEU A 68 -15.87 5.22 0.09
C LEU A 68 -15.11 4.99 1.40
N TYR A 69 -15.62 4.11 2.27
CA TYR A 69 -14.93 3.72 3.50
C TYR A 69 -13.61 2.99 3.23
N HIS A 70 -13.56 2.11 2.24
CA HIS A 70 -12.31 1.46 1.81
C HIS A 70 -11.27 2.47 1.35
N LEU A 71 -11.68 3.44 0.53
CA LEU A 71 -10.80 4.50 0.05
C LEU A 71 -10.29 5.36 1.22
N LEU A 72 -11.16 5.72 2.16
CA LEU A 72 -10.81 6.47 3.36
C LEU A 72 -9.80 5.72 4.24
N ILE A 73 -10.02 4.43 4.48
CA ILE A 73 -9.07 3.56 5.20
C ILE A 73 -7.72 3.56 4.46
N VAL A 74 -7.73 3.39 3.14
CA VAL A 74 -6.48 3.40 2.35
C VAL A 74 -5.73 4.71 2.52
N VAL A 75 -6.41 5.86 2.42
CA VAL A 75 -5.79 7.19 2.56
C VAL A 75 -5.26 7.42 3.98
N VAL A 76 -6.06 7.11 5.00
CA VAL A 76 -5.69 7.28 6.41
C VAL A 76 -4.49 6.44 6.79
N PHE A 77 -4.33 5.25 6.19
CA PHE A 77 -3.18 4.38 6.44
C PHE A 77 -1.98 4.69 5.53
N LEU A 78 -2.19 5.15 4.29
CA LEU A 78 -1.11 5.46 3.35
C LEU A 78 -0.29 6.69 3.74
N ILE A 79 -0.95 7.79 4.11
CA ILE A 79 -0.23 9.05 4.39
C ILE A 79 0.81 8.89 5.52
N PRO A 80 0.45 8.30 6.68
CA PRO A 80 1.41 8.02 7.74
C PRO A 80 2.55 7.10 7.29
N LEU A 81 2.24 6.09 6.46
CA LEU A 81 3.26 5.16 5.94
C LEU A 81 4.24 5.87 5.02
N ILE A 82 3.76 6.64 4.04
CA ILE A 82 4.63 7.40 3.12
C ILE A 82 5.53 8.34 3.91
N SER A 83 4.97 9.07 4.87
CA SER A 83 5.69 9.96 5.76
C SER A 83 6.79 9.23 6.55
N LEU A 84 6.45 8.09 7.18
CA LEU A 84 7.38 7.23 7.90
C LEU A 84 8.54 6.75 7.01
N MET A 85 8.25 6.39 5.75
CA MET A 85 9.24 5.91 4.80
C MET A 85 10.18 7.01 4.32
N MET A 86 9.66 8.21 4.05
CA MET A 86 10.49 9.37 3.73
C MET A 86 11.42 9.72 4.90
N ARG A 87 10.89 9.72 6.13
CA ARG A 87 11.71 9.92 7.34
C ARG A 87 12.76 8.83 7.50
N ARG A 88 12.45 7.59 7.12
CA ARG A 88 13.40 6.49 7.19
C ARG A 88 14.51 6.61 6.15
N CYS A 89 14.19 7.04 4.94
CA CYS A 89 15.20 7.39 3.93
C CYS A 89 16.14 8.49 4.44
N ASN A 90 15.60 9.55 5.04
CA ASN A 90 16.39 10.64 5.60
C ASN A 90 17.34 10.16 6.71
N ASP A 91 16.86 9.26 7.58
CA ASP A 91 17.68 8.67 8.65
C ASP A 91 18.83 7.80 8.11
N LEU A 92 18.58 7.09 7.01
CA LEU A 92 19.55 6.20 6.37
C LEU A 92 20.40 6.89 5.28
N LYS A 93 20.18 8.19 5.04
CA LYS A 93 20.79 8.98 3.94
C LYS A 93 20.58 8.34 2.56
N ILE A 94 19.40 7.78 2.35
CA ILE A 94 18.98 7.21 1.08
C ILE A 94 18.22 8.29 0.31
N GLU A 95 18.46 8.37 -1.00
CA GLU A 95 17.78 9.36 -1.86
C GLU A 95 16.25 9.20 -1.79
N GLY A 96 15.55 10.34 -1.71
CA GLY A 96 14.10 10.38 -1.54
C GLY A 96 13.31 9.71 -2.67
N ILE A 97 13.90 9.53 -3.84
CA ILE A 97 13.30 8.83 -4.98
C ILE A 97 12.96 7.36 -4.64
N HIS A 98 13.71 6.74 -3.73
CA HIS A 98 13.42 5.38 -3.27
C HIS A 98 12.22 5.34 -2.32
N ALA A 99 12.01 6.37 -1.48
CA ALA A 99 10.80 6.47 -0.67
C ALA A 99 9.54 6.69 -1.52
N MET A 100 9.66 7.47 -2.61
CA MET A 100 8.57 7.67 -3.56
C MET A 100 8.22 6.36 -4.28
N LEU A 101 9.19 5.63 -4.82
CA LEU A 101 8.96 4.33 -5.48
C LEU A 101 8.19 3.35 -4.60
N ILE A 102 8.46 3.37 -3.28
CA ILE A 102 7.79 2.50 -2.33
C ILE A 102 6.39 3.02 -1.97
N GLY A 103 6.24 4.32 -1.72
CA GLY A 103 4.94 4.93 -1.44
C GLY A 103 3.97 4.87 -2.62
N PHE A 104 4.50 4.82 -3.85
CA PHE A 104 3.72 4.69 -5.09
C PHE A 104 3.34 3.24 -5.41
N PHE A 105 4.02 2.25 -4.82
CA PHE A 105 3.74 0.83 -5.10
C PHE A 105 2.29 0.43 -4.76
N PRO A 106 1.70 0.82 -3.61
CA PRO A 106 0.27 0.59 -3.34
C PRO A 106 -0.65 1.24 -4.38
N VAL A 107 -0.27 2.39 -4.94
CA VAL A 107 -1.04 3.07 -5.99
C VAL A 107 -0.97 2.28 -7.30
N CYS A 108 0.21 1.81 -7.71
CA CYS A 108 0.40 0.93 -8.85
C CYS A 108 -0.36 -0.41 -8.68
N TYR A 109 -0.35 -0.97 -7.47
CA TYR A 109 -1.08 -2.19 -7.13
C TYR A 109 -2.60 -1.99 -7.16
N THR A 110 -3.09 -0.84 -6.67
CA THR A 110 -4.52 -0.49 -6.75
C THR A 110 -4.95 -0.29 -8.21
N PHE A 111 -4.12 0.37 -9.02
CA PHE A 111 -4.34 0.54 -10.46
C PHE A 111 -4.37 -0.81 -11.19
N TYR A 112 -3.53 -1.76 -10.77
CA TYR A 112 -3.57 -3.13 -11.27
C TYR A 112 -4.88 -3.86 -10.95
N ILE A 113 -5.33 -3.84 -9.68
CA ILE A 113 -6.61 -4.47 -9.30
C ILE A 113 -7.75 -3.90 -10.13
N LEU A 114 -7.74 -2.58 -10.38
CA LEU A 114 -8.71 -1.91 -11.23
C LEU A 114 -8.64 -2.39 -12.68
N LEU A 115 -7.45 -2.49 -13.28
CA LEU A 115 -7.28 -3.04 -14.63
C LEU A 115 -7.78 -4.49 -14.73
N PHE A 116 -7.47 -5.34 -13.76
CA PHE A 116 -7.94 -6.73 -13.73
C PHE A 116 -9.46 -6.84 -13.53
N ALA A 117 -10.05 -5.99 -12.68
CA ALA A 117 -11.49 -5.94 -12.46
C ALA A 117 -12.25 -5.52 -13.73
N ILE A 118 -11.65 -4.65 -14.56
CA ILE A 118 -12.21 -4.24 -15.86
C ILE A 118 -11.97 -5.32 -16.93
N MET A 119 -10.82 -6.00 -16.91
CA MET A 119 -10.39 -6.97 -17.93
C MET A 119 -10.90 -8.40 -17.72
N GLY A 120 -11.47 -8.73 -16.56
CA GLY A 120 -12.26 -9.95 -16.34
C GLY A 120 -13.47 -10.11 -17.28
N GLN A 121 -13.61 -9.24 -18.29
CA GLN A 121 -14.60 -9.24 -19.35
C GLN A 121 -14.11 -9.88 -20.68
N GLY A 122 -12.87 -10.39 -20.77
CA GLY A 122 -12.51 -11.48 -21.69
C GLY A 122 -11.73 -11.11 -22.97
N LEU A 123 -10.57 -11.77 -23.14
CA LEU A 123 -10.12 -12.48 -24.34
C LEU A 123 -8.84 -13.29 -24.00
N PRO A 124 -8.74 -14.60 -24.31
CA PRO A 124 -7.69 -15.48 -23.75
C PRO A 124 -6.24 -15.18 -24.18
N GLY A 125 -6.03 -14.55 -25.34
CA GLY A 125 -4.70 -14.27 -25.90
C GLY A 125 -4.02 -13.03 -25.32
N ASP A 126 -4.80 -12.07 -24.83
CA ASP A 126 -4.29 -10.79 -24.30
C ASP A 126 -3.84 -10.92 -22.83
N VAL A 127 -4.39 -11.89 -22.10
CA VAL A 127 -4.05 -12.15 -20.69
C VAL A 127 -2.58 -12.55 -20.53
N ILE A 128 -2.04 -13.37 -21.45
CA ILE A 128 -0.67 -13.90 -21.36
C ILE A 128 0.38 -12.79 -21.57
N TRP A 129 0.19 -11.91 -22.57
CA TRP A 129 1.13 -10.81 -22.82
C TRP A 129 1.09 -9.75 -21.73
N VAL A 130 -0.10 -9.49 -21.17
CA VAL A 130 -0.27 -8.61 -20.03
C VAL A 130 0.38 -9.22 -18.79
N GLU A 131 0.24 -10.52 -18.53
CA GLU A 131 0.94 -11.22 -17.43
C GLU A 131 2.46 -11.15 -17.54
N ILE A 132 3.03 -11.27 -18.75
CA ILE A 132 4.49 -11.15 -18.96
C ILE A 132 4.97 -9.70 -18.70
N ILE A 133 4.26 -8.70 -19.24
CA ILE A 133 4.51 -7.29 -18.94
C ILE A 133 4.39 -7.06 -17.42
N PHE A 134 3.41 -7.69 -16.77
CA PHE A 134 3.20 -7.62 -15.33
C PHE A 134 4.38 -8.18 -14.53
N TYR A 135 4.84 -9.37 -14.89
CA TYR A 135 5.98 -10.03 -14.25
C TYR A 135 7.27 -9.24 -14.45
N VAL A 136 7.50 -8.60 -15.61
CA VAL A 136 8.76 -7.87 -15.83
C VAL A 136 8.69 -6.45 -15.24
N ILE A 137 7.58 -5.74 -15.42
CA ILE A 137 7.45 -4.32 -15.03
C ILE A 137 7.17 -4.16 -13.52
N LEU A 138 6.44 -5.08 -12.88
CA LEU A 138 6.04 -4.92 -11.48
C LEU A 138 6.78 -5.85 -10.53
N LEU A 139 7.25 -7.02 -10.96
CA LEU A 139 8.02 -7.91 -10.07
C LEU A 139 9.36 -7.29 -9.68
N LEU A 140 10.09 -6.66 -10.61
CA LEU A 140 11.39 -6.05 -10.30
C LEU A 140 11.24 -4.89 -9.30
N PRO A 141 10.31 -3.92 -9.48
CA PRO A 141 10.00 -2.94 -8.45
C PRO A 141 9.50 -3.55 -7.14
N PHE A 142 8.76 -4.67 -7.20
CA PHE A 142 8.31 -5.37 -5.99
C PHE A 142 9.47 -6.04 -5.23
N ILE A 143 10.39 -6.69 -5.92
CA ILE A 143 11.59 -7.27 -5.32
C ILE A 143 12.44 -6.16 -4.70
N TYR A 144 12.63 -5.06 -5.43
CA TYR A 144 13.34 -3.89 -4.93
C TYR A 144 12.64 -3.28 -3.71
N LEU A 145 11.31 -3.19 -3.73
CA LEU A 145 10.50 -2.77 -2.58
C LEU A 145 10.78 -3.66 -1.36
N VAL A 146 10.66 -4.98 -1.51
CA VAL A 146 10.90 -5.94 -0.42
C VAL A 146 12.32 -5.78 0.12
N TYR A 147 13.32 -5.67 -0.76
CA TYR A 147 14.71 -5.39 -0.37
C TYR A 147 14.83 -4.11 0.46
N MET A 148 14.21 -3.02 0.02
CA MET A 148 14.24 -1.74 0.74
C MET A 148 13.52 -1.81 2.08
N LEU A 149 12.42 -2.57 2.19
CA LEU A 149 11.74 -2.81 3.45
C LEU A 149 12.61 -3.56 4.45
N PHE A 150 13.42 -4.52 3.99
CA PHE A 150 14.42 -5.17 4.83
C PHE A 150 15.49 -4.19 5.29
N ILE A 151 16.02 -3.34 4.40
CA ILE A 151 16.98 -2.30 4.80
C ILE A 151 16.38 -1.39 5.88
N PHE A 152 15.17 -0.90 5.66
CA PHE A 152 14.49 0.00 6.59
C PHE A 152 14.23 -0.65 7.95
N SER A 153 13.83 -1.91 7.94
CA SER A 153 13.49 -2.68 9.14
C SER A 153 14.72 -3.12 9.93
N LEU A 154 15.86 -3.36 9.27
CA LEU A 154 17.02 -4.00 9.90
C LEU A 154 18.17 -3.03 10.23
N LYS A 155 18.49 -2.09 9.33
CA LYS A 155 19.66 -1.21 9.46
C LYS A 155 19.50 -0.27 10.65
N GLN A 156 20.55 -0.07 11.44
CA GLN A 156 20.51 1.02 12.43
C GLN A 156 20.71 2.35 11.70
N GLY A 157 19.94 3.35 12.10
CA GLY A 157 20.17 4.74 11.68
C GLY A 157 21.54 5.21 12.10
N ASN A 158 22.06 6.24 11.44
CA ASN A 158 23.29 6.87 11.92
C ASN A 158 23.01 7.44 13.32
N LYS A 159 23.72 6.91 14.32
CA LYS A 159 23.86 7.58 15.62
C LYS A 159 24.61 8.89 15.33
N TYR A 160 23.96 10.00 15.64
CA TYR A 160 24.66 11.25 15.85
C TYR A 160 24.91 11.36 17.35
#